data_AF-R6CCJ8-F1
#
_entry.id   AF-R6CCJ8-F1
#
_cell.length_a   1.000
_cell.length_b   1.000
_cell.length_c   1.000
_cell.angle_alpha   90.00
_cell.angle_beta   90.00
_cell.angle_gamma   90.00
#
_symmetry.space_group_name_H-M   'P 1'
#
loop_
_entity.id
_entity.type
_entity.pdbx_description
1 polymer ?
#
loop_
_entity_poly.entity_id
_entity_poly.type
_entity_poly.pdbx_seq_one_letter_code
_entity_poly.pdbx_strand_id
1 'polypeptide(L)'
;MEIPTGLDEFVSDYQIKVFEVAWLSEEQIRRFRSDFRIVANFFVNKRKNKNYIPDDPTEIQHVDEVLKLLQVMTGDARYKRIFGKKKEGVHSMCDVAERLEKIGWEKGQMEGQIEGKILVYKNLRREGFDEKEARRLTELPEDMTLEQ
;
A
#
# COMPACT_ATOMS: atom_id res chain seq x y z
N MET A 1 -39.82 13.50 -0.43
CA MET A 1 -39.85 14.82 -1.08
C MET A 1 -40.88 14.72 -2.18
N GLU A 2 -41.86 15.60 -2.22
CA GLU A 2 -42.79 15.69 -3.36
C GLU A 2 -42.15 16.59 -4.41
N ILE A 3 -41.88 16.03 -5.59
CA ILE A 3 -41.28 16.76 -6.71
C ILE A 3 -42.42 17.50 -7.43
N PRO A 4 -42.30 18.82 -7.67
CA PRO A 4 -43.32 19.57 -8.41
C PRO A 4 -43.51 19.02 -9.83
N THR A 5 -44.76 19.00 -10.29
CA THR A 5 -45.17 18.41 -11.57
C THR A 5 -44.40 19.03 -12.74
N GLY A 6 -43.72 18.20 -13.54
CA GLY A 6 -42.94 18.63 -14.71
C GLY A 6 -41.44 18.82 -14.47
N LEU A 7 -40.98 18.64 -13.22
CA LEU A 7 -39.54 18.59 -12.92
C LEU A 7 -38.99 17.16 -12.89
N ASP A 8 -39.84 16.14 -13.00
CA ASP A 8 -39.47 14.72 -12.93
C ASP A 8 -38.40 14.32 -13.95
N GLU A 9 -38.40 14.91 -15.15
CA GLU A 9 -37.41 14.63 -16.21
C GLU A 9 -36.01 15.21 -15.90
N PHE A 10 -35.94 16.20 -15.00
CA PHE A 10 -34.69 16.88 -14.62
C PHE A 10 -34.15 16.40 -13.28
N VAL A 11 -34.98 15.70 -12.49
CA VAL A 11 -34.56 15.10 -11.23
C VAL A 11 -34.00 13.70 -11.52
N SER A 12 -32.69 13.54 -11.35
CA SER A 12 -32.07 12.22 -11.50
C SER A 12 -32.52 11.27 -10.39
N ASP A 13 -33.05 10.11 -10.75
CA ASP A 13 -33.54 9.06 -9.88
C ASP A 13 -32.44 8.11 -9.36
N TYR A 14 -31.21 8.63 -9.23
CA TYR A 14 -30.04 7.82 -8.88
C TYR A 14 -30.24 7.10 -7.55
N GLN A 15 -30.28 5.77 -7.60
CA GLN A 15 -30.27 4.92 -6.42
C GLN A 15 -28.83 4.67 -5.96
N ILE A 16 -28.48 5.19 -4.79
CA ILE A 16 -27.21 4.86 -4.12
C ILE A 16 -27.37 3.53 -3.41
N LYS A 17 -26.69 2.49 -3.90
CA LYS A 17 -26.63 1.19 -3.26
C LYS A 17 -25.29 1.04 -2.53
N VAL A 18 -25.36 0.95 -1.20
CA VAL A 18 -24.18 0.73 -0.35
C VAL A 18 -23.91 -0.77 -0.29
N PHE A 19 -22.67 -1.16 -0.62
CA PHE A 19 -22.24 -2.56 -0.52
C PHE A 19 -20.93 -2.64 0.26
N GLU A 20 -20.79 -3.68 1.08
CA GLU A 20 -19.49 -4.07 1.60
C GLU A 20 -18.71 -4.83 0.53
N VAL A 21 -17.69 -4.18 -0.03
CA VAL A 21 -16.91 -4.69 -1.17
C VAL A 21 -16.31 -6.08 -0.89
N ALA A 22 -15.88 -6.34 0.34
CA ALA A 22 -15.24 -7.60 0.74
C ALA A 22 -16.18 -8.83 0.79
N TRP A 23 -17.50 -8.62 0.69
CA TRP A 23 -18.52 -9.68 0.72
C TRP A 23 -19.28 -9.85 -0.59
N LEU A 24 -18.85 -9.16 -1.64
CA LEU A 24 -19.42 -9.35 -2.97
C LEU A 24 -19.17 -10.78 -3.47
N SER A 25 -20.17 -11.35 -4.13
CA SER A 25 -20.02 -12.64 -4.81
C SER A 25 -19.19 -12.47 -6.09
N GLU A 26 -18.59 -13.56 -6.56
CA GLU A 26 -17.84 -13.57 -7.82
C GLU A 26 -18.71 -13.15 -9.00
N GLU A 27 -19.99 -13.52 -9.00
CA GLU A 27 -20.94 -13.07 -10.03
C GLU A 27 -21.18 -11.57 -10.00
N GLN A 28 -21.26 -10.95 -8.81
CA GLN A 28 -21.38 -9.50 -8.67
C GLN A 28 -20.10 -8.81 -9.14
N ILE A 29 -18.93 -9.35 -8.79
CA ILE A 29 -17.64 -8.81 -9.22
C ILE A 29 -17.53 -8.82 -10.76
N ARG A 30 -17.94 -9.91 -11.40
CA ARG A 30 -17.91 -10.06 -12.87
C ARG A 30 -18.78 -9.05 -13.62
N ARG A 31 -19.77 -8.44 -12.96
CA ARG A 31 -20.63 -7.41 -13.57
C ARG A 31 -19.90 -6.06 -13.68
N PHE A 32 -18.89 -5.80 -12.86
CA PHE A 32 -18.10 -4.58 -12.99
C PHE A 32 -17.25 -4.62 -14.25
N ARG A 33 -17.37 -3.56 -15.05
CA ARG A 33 -16.60 -3.36 -16.29
C ARG A 33 -15.42 -2.42 -16.11
N SER A 34 -15.39 -1.65 -15.02
CA SER A 34 -14.32 -0.71 -14.70
C SER A 34 -13.21 -1.37 -13.88
N ASP A 35 -12.11 -0.64 -13.67
CA ASP A 35 -10.99 -1.02 -12.81
C ASP A 35 -11.39 -1.31 -11.34
N PHE A 36 -12.58 -0.86 -10.94
CA PHE A 36 -13.16 -1.23 -9.64
C PHE A 36 -13.27 -2.74 -9.46
N ARG A 37 -13.47 -3.49 -10.55
CA ARG A 37 -13.47 -4.96 -10.53
C ARG A 37 -12.20 -5.52 -9.89
N ILE A 38 -11.04 -4.94 -10.22
CA ILE A 38 -9.72 -5.38 -9.77
C ILE A 38 -9.61 -5.17 -8.26
N VAL A 39 -10.06 -4.01 -7.77
CA VAL A 39 -10.08 -3.68 -6.34
C VAL A 39 -11.06 -4.57 -5.56
N ALA A 40 -12.26 -4.79 -6.10
CA ALA A 40 -13.25 -5.65 -5.48
C ALA A 40 -12.75 -7.10 -5.37
N ASN A 41 -12.16 -7.61 -6.44
CA ASN A 41 -11.56 -8.94 -6.47
C ASN A 41 -10.44 -9.08 -5.42
N PHE A 42 -9.57 -8.07 -5.33
CA PHE A 42 -8.52 -8.02 -4.32
C PHE A 42 -9.07 -8.14 -2.89
N PHE A 43 -10.07 -7.34 -2.51
CA PHE A 43 -10.61 -7.37 -1.14
C PHE A 43 -11.32 -8.66 -0.79
N VAL A 44 -12.11 -9.22 -1.72
CA VAL A 44 -12.78 -10.52 -1.51
C VAL A 44 -11.74 -11.62 -1.29
N ASN A 45 -10.70 -11.68 -2.11
CA ASN A 45 -9.66 -12.70 -1.98
C ASN A 45 -8.79 -12.48 -0.75
N LYS A 46 -8.44 -11.23 -0.40
CA LYS A 46 -7.66 -10.91 0.80
C LYS A 46 -8.39 -11.27 2.09
N ARG A 47 -9.72 -11.12 2.12
CA ARG A 47 -10.56 -11.58 3.24
C ARG A 47 -10.55 -13.11 3.36
N LYS A 48 -10.72 -13.82 2.25
CA LYS A 48 -10.72 -15.30 2.21
C LYS A 48 -9.33 -15.86 2.58
N ASN A 49 -8.25 -15.23 2.11
CA ASN A 49 -6.87 -15.61 2.35
C ASN A 49 -6.01 -14.37 2.66
N LYS A 50 -5.55 -14.25 3.90
CA LYS A 50 -4.70 -13.15 4.36
C LYS A 50 -3.38 -13.05 3.56
N ASN A 51 -2.87 -14.18 3.07
CA ASN A 51 -1.64 -14.26 2.28
C ASN A 51 -1.89 -14.25 0.78
N TYR A 52 -3.09 -13.85 0.33
CA TYR A 52 -3.37 -13.67 -1.09
C TYR A 52 -2.39 -12.67 -1.71
N ILE A 53 -1.77 -13.09 -2.81
CA ILE A 53 -0.95 -12.28 -3.71
C ILE A 53 -1.80 -12.06 -4.96
N PRO A 54 -2.07 -10.80 -5.34
CA PRO A 54 -2.81 -10.53 -6.56
C PRO A 54 -1.98 -10.91 -7.78
N ASP A 55 -2.55 -11.76 -8.62
CA ASP A 55 -1.97 -12.31 -9.85
C ASP A 55 -2.73 -11.89 -11.10
N ASP A 56 -3.72 -10.99 -10.96
CA ASP A 56 -4.55 -10.49 -12.06
C ASP A 56 -3.71 -9.64 -13.04
N PRO A 57 -3.51 -10.10 -14.29
CA PRO A 57 -2.73 -9.38 -15.29
C PRO A 57 -3.55 -8.29 -15.99
N THR A 58 -4.82 -8.06 -15.61
CA THR A 58 -5.67 -7.05 -16.22
C THR A 58 -5.00 -5.67 -16.12
N GLU A 59 -4.90 -5.00 -17.25
CA GLU A 59 -4.40 -3.63 -17.31
C GLU A 59 -5.41 -2.67 -16.65
N ILE A 60 -4.91 -1.88 -15.70
CA ILE A 60 -5.62 -0.85 -14.96
C ILE A 60 -5.58 0.42 -15.80
N GLN A 61 -6.73 0.88 -16.24
CA GLN A 61 -6.82 2.12 -17.02
C GLN A 61 -6.64 3.37 -16.14
N HIS A 62 -7.18 3.32 -14.92
CA HIS A 62 -7.23 4.44 -13.96
C HIS A 62 -6.36 4.11 -12.74
N VAL A 63 -5.05 4.04 -12.96
CA VAL A 63 -4.06 3.63 -11.95
C VAL A 63 -4.15 4.47 -10.68
N ASP A 64 -4.31 5.79 -10.83
CA ASP A 64 -4.36 6.71 -9.69
C ASP A 64 -5.59 6.48 -8.82
N GLU A 65 -6.75 6.29 -9.42
CA GLU A 65 -8.03 6.06 -8.77
C GLU A 65 -8.00 4.74 -8.00
N VAL A 66 -7.46 3.68 -8.62
CA VAL A 66 -7.29 2.37 -7.97
C VAL A 66 -6.36 2.47 -6.77
N LEU A 67 -5.19 3.10 -6.91
CA LEU A 67 -4.24 3.24 -5.81
C LEU A 67 -4.79 4.10 -4.66
N LYS A 68 -5.55 5.17 -4.97
CA LYS A 68 -6.22 6.00 -3.94
C LYS A 68 -7.26 5.17 -3.18
N LEU A 69 -8.06 4.39 -3.90
CA LEU A 69 -9.08 3.54 -3.29
C LEU A 69 -8.44 2.47 -2.40
N LEU A 70 -7.38 1.81 -2.87
CA LEU A 70 -6.62 0.84 -2.07
C LEU A 70 -6.05 1.49 -0.81
N GLN A 71 -5.47 2.70 -0.91
CA GLN A 71 -4.94 3.43 0.24
C GLN A 71 -6.02 3.70 1.29
N VAL A 72 -7.20 4.16 0.87
CA VAL A 72 -8.31 4.47 1.79
C VAL A 72 -8.85 3.20 2.45
N MET A 73 -9.06 2.15 1.66
CA MET A 73 -9.66 0.90 2.13
C MET A 73 -8.72 0.07 3.01
N THR A 74 -7.41 0.12 2.78
CA THR A 74 -6.40 -0.63 3.56
C THR A 74 -5.83 0.18 4.72
N GLY A 75 -5.92 1.51 4.67
CA GLY A 75 -5.19 2.40 5.59
C GLY A 75 -3.68 2.41 5.35
N ASP A 76 -3.18 1.77 4.29
CA ASP A 76 -1.75 1.59 4.05
C ASP A 76 -1.17 2.75 3.23
N ALA A 77 -0.38 3.58 3.90
CA ALA A 77 0.29 4.73 3.29
C ALA A 77 1.35 4.34 2.24
N ARG A 78 1.74 3.05 2.13
CA ARG A 78 2.67 2.58 1.10
C ARG A 78 2.15 2.76 -0.31
N TYR A 79 0.84 2.59 -0.53
CA TYR A 79 0.21 2.86 -1.83
C TYR A 79 0.42 4.32 -2.26
N LYS A 80 0.49 5.25 -1.30
CA LYS A 80 0.79 6.67 -1.54
C LYS A 80 2.20 6.90 -2.09
N ARG A 81 3.17 6.05 -1.71
CA ARG A 81 4.56 6.14 -2.17
C ARG A 81 4.74 5.66 -3.61
N ILE A 82 3.83 4.80 -4.09
CA ILE A 82 3.83 4.33 -5.49
C ILE A 82 3.56 5.49 -6.46
N PHE A 83 2.72 6.48 -6.08
CA PHE A 83 2.42 7.66 -6.90
C PHE A 83 3.66 8.51 -7.24
N GLY A 84 4.66 8.56 -6.36
CA GLY A 84 5.76 9.52 -6.46
C GLY A 84 6.89 9.13 -7.41
N LYS A 85 7.06 7.82 -7.72
CA LYS A 85 8.27 7.31 -8.41
C LYS A 85 8.11 7.07 -9.94
N LYS A 86 7.14 7.72 -10.59
CA LYS A 86 6.67 7.54 -11.99
C LYS A 86 5.52 6.53 -12.13
N LYS A 87 4.38 7.04 -12.61
CA LYS A 87 3.16 6.29 -12.94
C LYS A 87 3.31 5.42 -14.18
N GLU A 88 4.26 5.75 -15.06
CA GLU A 88 4.50 5.16 -16.40
C GLU A 88 4.81 3.65 -16.45
N GLY A 89 4.76 2.92 -15.34
CA GLY A 89 5.06 1.48 -15.36
C GLY A 89 4.27 0.66 -14.35
N VAL A 90 3.12 1.17 -13.90
CA VAL A 90 2.12 0.34 -13.20
C VAL A 90 1.02 0.11 -14.20
N HIS A 91 0.92 -1.10 -14.71
CA HIS A 91 -0.12 -1.49 -15.63
C HIS A 91 -1.12 -2.40 -14.95
N SER A 92 -0.72 -3.20 -13.96
CA SER A 92 -1.58 -4.21 -13.34
C SER A 92 -1.49 -4.22 -11.82
N MET A 93 -2.37 -4.98 -11.16
CA MET A 93 -2.27 -5.21 -9.72
C MET A 93 -1.00 -6.02 -9.36
N CYS A 94 -0.52 -6.87 -10.26
CA CYS A 94 0.76 -7.58 -10.10
C CYS A 94 1.92 -6.57 -9.96
N ASP A 95 1.98 -5.55 -10.82
CA ASP A 95 3.02 -4.51 -10.75
C ASP A 95 2.95 -3.70 -9.45
N VAL A 96 1.74 -3.45 -8.95
CA VAL A 96 1.53 -2.81 -7.64
C VAL A 96 2.11 -3.68 -6.53
N ALA A 97 1.86 -4.99 -6.55
CA ALA A 97 2.38 -5.93 -5.57
C ALA A 97 3.91 -6.00 -5.60
N GLU A 98 4.51 -6.17 -6.78
CA GLU A 98 5.97 -6.23 -6.95
C GLU A 98 6.66 -4.95 -6.44
N ARG A 99 6.08 -3.78 -6.70
CA ARG A 99 6.63 -2.51 -6.18
C ARG A 99 6.55 -2.43 -4.66
N LEU A 100 5.46 -2.90 -4.07
CA LEU A 100 5.33 -2.95 -2.60
C LEU A 100 6.34 -3.90 -1.97
N GLU A 101 6.56 -5.05 -2.60
CA GLU A 101 7.60 -6.01 -2.19
C GLU A 101 8.98 -5.39 -2.27
N LYS A 102 9.32 -4.73 -3.39
CA LYS A 102 10.60 -4.03 -3.54
C LYS A 102 10.81 -2.94 -2.49
N ILE A 103 9.79 -2.11 -2.22
CA ILE A 103 9.85 -1.10 -1.15
C ILE A 103 10.07 -1.77 0.20
N GLY A 104 9.39 -2.89 0.46
CA GLY A 104 9.55 -3.67 1.69
C GLY A 104 10.96 -4.23 1.84
N TRP A 105 11.49 -4.82 0.77
CA TRP A 105 12.84 -5.38 0.72
C TRP A 105 13.91 -4.32 0.95
N GLU A 106 13.87 -3.21 0.21
CA GLU A 106 14.83 -2.10 0.35
C GLU A 106 14.81 -1.54 1.79
N LYS A 107 13.62 -1.37 2.37
CA LYS A 107 13.48 -0.91 3.75
C LYS A 107 14.06 -1.92 4.74
N GLY A 108 13.74 -3.21 4.57
CA GLY A 108 14.24 -4.27 5.45
C GLY A 108 15.77 -4.41 5.38
N GLN A 109 16.37 -4.27 4.19
CA GLN A 109 17.83 -4.29 4.03
C GLN A 109 18.49 -3.12 4.76
N MET A 110 17.92 -1.91 4.64
CA MET A 110 18.41 -0.72 5.32
C MET A 110 18.28 -0.85 6.85
N GLU A 111 17.13 -1.31 7.34
CA GLU A 111 16.90 -1.55 8.77
C GLU A 111 17.88 -2.60 9.32
N GLY A 112 18.08 -3.72 8.62
CA GLY A 112 19.04 -4.74 9.02
C GLY A 112 20.49 -4.26 9.04
N GLN A 113 20.90 -3.41 8.09
CA GLN A 113 22.23 -2.79 8.10
C GLN A 113 22.42 -1.86 9.31
N ILE A 114 21.41 -1.05 9.63
CA ILE A 114 21.44 -0.16 10.80
C ILE A 114 21.49 -0.99 12.10
N GLU A 115 20.65 -2.01 12.23
CA GLU A 115 20.66 -2.90 13.40
C GLU A 115 22.01 -3.59 13.58
N GLY A 116 22.63 -4.06 12.49
CA GLY A 116 23.97 -4.62 12.50
C GLY A 116 25.02 -3.61 13.00
N LYS A 117 24.98 -2.37 12.50
CA LYS A 117 25.86 -1.28 12.96
C LYS A 117 25.66 -0.97 14.45
N ILE A 118 24.41 -0.95 14.93
CA ILE A 118 24.09 -0.75 16.36
C ILE A 118 24.65 -1.88 17.22
N LEU A 119 24.54 -3.13 16.77
CA LEU A 119 25.09 -4.28 17.49
C LEU A 119 26.61 -4.18 17.63
N VAL A 120 27.31 -3.85 16.54
CA VAL A 120 28.77 -3.64 16.56
C VAL A 120 29.12 -2.49 17.50
N TYR A 121 28.37 -1.39 17.46
CA TYR A 121 28.57 -0.25 18.36
C TYR A 121 28.47 -0.66 19.84
N LYS A 122 27.42 -1.42 20.20
CA LYS A 122 27.26 -1.93 21.57
C LYS A 122 28.41 -2.82 22.00
N ASN A 123 28.97 -3.63 21.10
CA ASN A 123 30.12 -4.48 21.40
C ASN A 123 31.39 -3.64 21.61
N LEU A 124 31.67 -2.66 20.74
CA LEU A 124 32.80 -1.73 20.92
C LEU A 124 32.72 -0.98 22.26
N ARG A 125 31.52 -0.51 22.63
CA ARG A 125 31.31 0.15 23.94
C ARG A 125 31.59 -0.77 25.12
N ARG A 126 31.28 -2.07 25.01
CA ARG A 126 31.58 -3.09 26.03
C ARG A 126 33.08 -3.40 26.12
N GLU A 127 33.79 -3.34 25.01
CA GLU A 127 35.24 -3.54 24.94
C GLU A 127 36.04 -2.32 25.42
N GLY A 128 35.37 -1.22 25.77
CA GLY A 128 35.99 -0.04 26.37
C GLY A 128 36.31 1.09 25.38
N PHE A 129 35.88 0.98 24.12
CA PHE A 129 36.01 2.08 23.16
C PHE A 129 35.15 3.27 23.58
N ASP A 130 35.67 4.48 23.40
CA ASP A 130 34.89 5.70 23.62
C ASP A 130 33.74 5.84 22.61
N GLU A 131 32.74 6.66 22.93
CA GLU A 131 31.53 6.80 22.10
C GLU A 131 31.86 7.37 20.71
N LYS A 132 32.77 8.35 20.63
CA LYS A 132 33.13 8.99 19.37
C LYS A 132 33.84 8.01 18.46
N GLU A 133 34.75 7.22 19.00
CA GLU A 133 35.47 6.20 18.27
C GLU A 133 34.57 5.05 17.83
N ALA A 134 33.70 4.56 18.72
CA ALA A 134 32.74 3.50 18.38
C ALA A 134 31.72 3.96 17.30
N ARG A 135 31.25 5.21 17.34
CA ARG A 135 30.37 5.78 16.30
C ARG A 135 31.11 5.94 14.97
N ARG A 136 32.35 6.43 14.99
CA ARG A 136 33.20 6.57 13.80
C ARG A 136 33.42 5.22 13.11
N LEU A 137 33.74 4.18 13.89
CA LEU A 137 34.02 2.83 13.36
C LEU A 137 32.78 2.12 12.80
N THR A 138 31.60 2.45 13.30
CA THR A 138 30.34 1.85 12.85
C THR A 138 29.63 2.66 11.78
N GLU A 139 30.12 3.87 11.47
CA GLU A 139 29.47 4.83 10.58
C GLU A 139 27.98 4.97 10.90
N LEU A 140 27.65 5.02 12.19
CA LEU A 140 26.29 5.24 12.64
C LEU A 140 25.91 6.72 12.46
N PRO A 141 24.70 7.02 11.97
CA PRO A 141 24.24 8.40 11.87
C PRO A 141 24.31 9.13 13.22
N GLU A 142 24.81 10.37 13.21
CA GLU A 142 25.01 11.17 14.42
C GLU A 142 23.68 11.59 15.07
N ASP A 143 22.62 11.70 14.27
CA ASP A 143 21.25 12.04 14.69
C ASP A 143 20.49 10.86 15.32
N MET A 144 21.08 9.66 15.32
CA MET A 144 20.46 8.47 15.87
C MET A 144 20.63 8.41 17.40
N THR A 145 19.52 8.60 18.11
CA THR A 145 19.42 8.37 19.56
C THR A 145 19.46 6.86 19.84
N LEU A 146 20.57 6.41 20.41
CA LEU A 146 20.72 5.04 20.88
C LEU A 146 20.30 5.02 22.35
N GLU A 147 19.09 4.54 22.64
CA GLU A 147 18.66 4.34 24.03
C GLU A 147 19.66 3.41 24.73
N GLN A 148 20.07 3.83 25.93
CA GLN A 148 21.06 3.14 26.78
C GLN A 148 20.50 1.84 27.35
#